data_AF-A0A3N5LLL1-F1
#
_entry.id   AF-A0A3N5LLL1-F1
#
_cell.length_a   1.000
_cell.length_b   1.000
_cell.length_c   1.000
_cell.angle_alpha   90.00
_cell.angle_beta   90.00
_cell.angle_gamma   90.00
#
_symmetry.space_group_name_H-M   'P 1'
#
loop_
_entity.id
_entity.type
_entity.pdbx_description
1 polymer ?
#
loop_
_entity_poly.entity_id
_entity_poly.type
_entity_poly.pdbx_seq_one_letter_code
_entity_poly.pdbx_strand_id
1 'polypeptide(L)'
;MLKGISPNLSPELLGVLYRMGHGDEIVLADAHFPGETFGRRVIRADGLGVACLLDAILPLFELDSYVDAPVVMMEAVSGDHLYPAVERRYRESIDRH
;
A
#
# COMPACT_ATOMS: atom_id res chain seq x y z
N MET A 1 12.93 12.55 -6.54
CA MET A 1 13.48 11.62 -7.55
C MET A 1 14.90 11.23 -7.14
N LEU A 2 15.21 9.94 -7.13
CA LEU A 2 16.54 9.40 -6.82
C LEU A 2 16.84 8.21 -7.76
N LYS A 3 18.12 7.93 -8.04
CA LYS A 3 18.49 6.76 -8.84
C LYS A 3 18.21 5.48 -8.03
N GLY A 4 17.58 4.49 -8.66
CA GLY A 4 17.25 3.21 -8.03
C GLY A 4 16.00 3.22 -7.14
N ILE A 5 15.31 4.37 -7.01
CA ILE A 5 14.06 4.49 -6.25
C ILE A 5 12.96 4.92 -7.20
N SER A 6 11.78 4.29 -7.09
CA SER A 6 10.64 4.58 -7.95
C SER A 6 10.24 6.06 -7.90
N PRO A 7 9.94 6.70 -9.06
CA PRO A 7 9.39 8.05 -9.12
C PRO A 7 8.09 8.25 -8.35
N ASN A 8 7.33 7.16 -8.19
CA ASN A 8 5.97 7.18 -7.66
C ASN A 8 5.97 7.33 -6.13
N LEU A 9 7.13 7.26 -5.49
CA LEU A 9 7.29 7.57 -4.07
C LEU A 9 7.52 9.08 -3.90
N SER A 10 6.55 9.76 -3.30
CA SER A 10 6.75 11.14 -2.87
C SER A 10 7.86 11.20 -1.80
N PRO A 11 8.57 12.34 -1.67
CA PRO A 11 9.57 12.51 -0.62
C PRO A 11 9.01 12.26 0.79
N GLU A 12 7.76 12.64 1.03
CA GLU A 12 7.08 12.43 2.31
C GLU A 12 6.81 10.94 2.58
N LEU A 13 6.30 10.20 1.59
CA LEU A 13 6.07 8.77 1.70
C LEU A 13 7.37 8.01 1.97
N LEU A 14 8.44 8.31 1.22
CA LEU A 14 9.75 7.69 1.43
C LEU A 14 10.27 7.96 2.85
N GLY A 15 10.10 9.19 3.35
CA GLY A 15 10.47 9.54 4.71
C GLY A 15 9.66 8.80 5.77
N VAL A 16 8.36 8.53 5.52
CA VAL A 16 7.53 7.72 6.42
C VAL A 16 8.00 6.28 6.43
N LEU A 17 8.17 5.65 5.26
CA LEU A 17 8.65 4.26 5.17
C LEU A 17 9.97 4.08 5.90
N TYR A 18 10.92 5.01 5.76
CA TYR A 18 12.23 4.96 6.45
C TYR A 18 12.14 5.03 7.98
N ARG A 19 11.06 5.60 8.53
CA ARG A 19 10.85 5.71 9.98
C ARG A 19 9.99 4.60 10.56
N MET A 20 9.33 3.81 9.73
CA MET A 20 8.52 2.68 10.20
C MET A 20 9.43 1.60 10.79
N GLY A 21 9.04 1.08 11.94
CA GLY A 21 9.70 -0.04 12.60
C GLY A 21 8.99 -1.37 12.33
N HIS A 22 9.50 -2.44 12.95
CA HIS A 22 8.86 -3.74 12.91
C HIS A 22 7.46 -3.69 13.55
N GLY A 23 6.45 -4.19 12.85
CA GLY A 23 5.05 -4.15 13.27
C GLY A 23 4.33 -2.84 13.01
N ASP A 24 4.98 -1.80 12.47
CA ASP A 24 4.27 -0.62 11.97
C ASP A 24 3.53 -0.94 10.67
N GLU A 25 2.30 -0.43 10.56
CA GLU A 25 1.41 -0.69 9.42
C GLU A 25 1.19 0.55 8.57
N ILE A 26 0.92 0.35 7.27
CA ILE A 26 0.53 1.40 6.33
C ILE A 26 -0.68 0.95 5.51
N VAL A 27 -1.66 1.83 5.34
CA VAL A 27 -2.84 1.59 4.51
C VAL A 27 -2.66 2.27 3.16
N LEU A 28 -2.68 1.48 2.08
CA LEU A 28 -2.79 1.99 0.71
C LEU A 28 -4.27 2.07 0.33
N ALA A 29 -4.86 3.22 0.60
CA ALA A 29 -6.31 3.39 0.49
C ALA A 29 -6.76 3.72 -0.95
N ASP A 30 -7.96 3.28 -1.33
CA ASP A 30 -8.60 3.74 -2.56
C ASP A 30 -9.15 5.18 -2.41
N ALA A 31 -9.64 5.74 -3.52
CA ALA A 31 -10.12 7.12 -3.56
C ALA A 31 -11.40 7.38 -2.72
N HIS A 32 -12.12 6.35 -2.31
CA HIS A 32 -13.35 6.45 -1.51
C HIS A 32 -13.12 6.18 -0.03
N PHE A 33 -11.93 5.68 0.35
CA PHE A 33 -11.62 5.45 1.75
C PHE A 33 -11.60 6.77 2.55
N PRO A 34 -12.22 6.83 3.73
CA PRO A 34 -12.25 8.02 4.58
C PRO A 34 -10.91 8.26 5.32
N GLY A 35 -9.83 8.48 4.56
CA GLY A 35 -8.46 8.63 5.07
C GLY A 35 -8.31 9.74 6.12
N GLU A 36 -8.95 10.89 5.92
CA GLU A 36 -8.90 12.01 6.88
C GLU A 36 -9.65 11.75 8.19
N THR A 37 -10.55 10.76 8.23
CA THR A 37 -11.27 10.39 9.46
C THR A 37 -10.49 9.39 10.30
N PHE A 38 -9.83 8.41 9.67
CA PHE A 38 -9.14 7.32 10.37
C PHE A 38 -7.62 7.46 10.42
N GLY A 39 -7.02 8.24 9.51
CA GLY A 39 -5.59 8.38 9.38
C GLY A 39 -4.98 9.27 10.46
N ARG A 40 -4.00 8.73 11.20
CA ARG A 40 -3.15 9.55 12.10
C ARG A 40 -2.19 10.45 11.31
N ARG A 41 -1.81 10.01 10.11
CA ARG A 41 -0.99 10.71 9.12
C ARG A 41 -1.50 10.32 7.73
N VAL A 42 -1.95 11.29 6.96
CA VAL A 42 -2.46 11.08 5.59
C VAL A 42 -1.45 11.64 4.60
N ILE A 43 -1.01 10.83 3.65
CA ILE A 43 -0.18 11.26 2.52
C ILE A 43 -1.01 11.09 1.26
N ARG A 44 -1.16 12.17 0.51
CA ARG A 44 -1.91 12.16 -0.75
C ARG A 44 -1.06 11.54 -1.87
N ALA A 45 -1.65 10.60 -2.60
CA ALA A 45 -1.08 9.96 -3.79
C ALA A 45 -2.11 9.94 -4.93
N ASP A 46 -2.87 11.02 -5.06
CA ASP A 46 -3.92 11.16 -6.06
C ASP A 46 -3.39 10.89 -7.48
N GLY A 47 -4.16 10.15 -8.27
CA GLY A 47 -3.80 9.77 -9.64
C GLY A 47 -2.90 8.54 -9.75
N LEU A 48 -2.42 7.98 -8.63
CA LEU A 48 -1.68 6.72 -8.61
C LEU A 48 -2.60 5.56 -8.21
N GLY A 49 -2.47 4.43 -8.91
CA GLY A 49 -3.13 3.19 -8.52
C GLY A 49 -2.37 2.46 -7.41
N VAL A 50 -3.07 1.77 -6.52
CA VAL A 50 -2.47 1.01 -5.40
C VAL A 50 -1.45 -0.02 -5.88
N ALA A 51 -1.71 -0.76 -6.97
CA ALA A 51 -0.72 -1.70 -7.52
C ALA A 51 0.61 -1.02 -7.91
N CYS A 52 0.53 0.20 -8.45
CA CYS A 52 1.70 1.01 -8.80
C CYS A 52 2.48 1.47 -7.56
N LEU A 53 1.78 1.76 -6.46
CA LEU A 53 2.39 2.06 -5.17
C LEU A 53 3.00 0.81 -4.52
N LEU A 54 2.33 -0.34 -4.57
CA LEU A 54 2.86 -1.62 -4.08
C LEU A 54 4.20 -1.97 -4.77
N ASP A 55 4.24 -1.95 -6.10
CA ASP A 55 5.47 -2.15 -6.89
C ASP A 55 6.59 -1.15 -6.52
N ALA A 56 6.23 0.07 -6.13
CA ALA A 56 7.19 1.09 -5.75
C ALA A 56 7.71 0.91 -4.32
N ILE A 57 6.87 0.42 -3.40
CA ILE A 57 7.14 0.32 -1.96
C ILE A 57 7.88 -0.96 -1.62
N LEU A 58 7.42 -2.12 -2.11
CA LEU A 58 7.91 -3.44 -1.69
C LEU A 58 9.42 -3.69 -1.91
N PRO A 59 10.11 -3.12 -2.93
CA PRO A 59 11.56 -3.20 -3.01
C PRO A 59 12.31 -2.57 -1.81
N LEU A 60 11.64 -1.75 -1.02
CA LEU A 60 12.20 -1.00 0.13
C LEU A 60 11.55 -1.38 1.46
N PHE A 61 10.56 -2.28 1.46
CA PHE A 61 9.69 -2.55 2.59
C PHE A 61 9.54 -4.05 2.79
N GLU A 62 10.02 -4.54 3.93
CA GLU A 62 9.92 -5.95 4.30
C GLU A 62 8.55 -6.23 4.93
N LEU A 63 7.83 -7.22 4.39
CA LEU A 63 6.58 -7.68 5.00
C LEU A 63 6.87 -8.48 6.27
N ASP A 64 5.99 -8.37 7.25
CA ASP A 64 6.20 -9.03 8.55
C ASP A 64 6.07 -10.55 8.44
N SER A 65 7.14 -11.27 8.78
CA SER A 65 7.21 -12.74 8.76
C SER A 65 6.80 -13.40 10.09
N TYR A 66 6.46 -12.61 11.11
CA TYR A 66 6.05 -13.09 12.44
C TYR A 66 4.53 -13.16 12.62
N VAL A 67 3.76 -12.83 11.58
CA VAL A 67 2.29 -12.83 11.59
C VAL A 67 1.73 -13.67 10.44
N ASP A 68 0.55 -14.24 10.63
CA ASP A 68 -0.07 -15.12 9.64
C ASP A 68 -0.48 -14.38 8.35
N ALA A 69 -0.85 -13.09 8.47
CA ALA A 69 -1.36 -12.29 7.36
C ALA A 69 -0.79 -10.85 7.40
N PRO A 70 0.41 -10.62 6.84
CA PRO A 70 1.04 -9.29 6.81
C PRO A 70 0.42 -8.35 5.75
N VAL A 71 -0.51 -8.85 4.94
CA VAL A 71 -1.26 -8.08 3.96
C VAL A 71 -2.74 -8.39 4.13
N VAL A 72 -3.55 -7.35 4.34
CA VAL A 72 -4.99 -7.47 4.60
C VAL A 72 -5.74 -6.54 3.65
N MET A 73 -6.91 -6.98 3.19
CA MET A 73 -7.83 -6.18 2.37
C MET A 73 -9.22 -6.18 2.99
N MET A 74 -10.02 -5.19 2.62
CA MET A 74 -11.42 -5.09 3.05
C MET A 74 -12.26 -6.14 2.32
N GLU A 75 -13.08 -6.88 3.08
CA GLU A 75 -14.09 -7.77 2.53
C GLU A 75 -15.26 -6.96 1.94
N ALA A 76 -15.89 -7.47 0.88
CA ALA A 76 -17.11 -6.86 0.35
C ALA A 76 -18.25 -6.97 1.37
N VAL A 77 -19.05 -5.92 1.47
CA VAL A 77 -20.31 -5.97 2.22
C VAL A 77 -21.34 -6.80 1.47
N SER A 78 -22.36 -7.31 2.19
CA SER A 78 -23.42 -8.12 1.60
C SER A 78 -24.11 -7.40 0.43
N GLY A 79 -24.09 -8.02 -0.74
CA GLY A 79 -24.70 -7.50 -1.97
C GLY A 79 -23.69 -6.94 -2.97
N ASP A 80 -22.46 -6.65 -2.53
CA ASP A 80 -21.38 -6.20 -3.41
C ASP A 80 -20.58 -7.39 -3.95
N HIS A 81 -19.99 -7.20 -5.13
CA HIS A 81 -19.08 -8.16 -5.75
C HIS A 81 -17.71 -7.52 -5.93
N LEU A 82 -16.68 -8.15 -5.35
CA LEU A 82 -15.31 -7.73 -5.58
C LEU A 82 -14.94 -7.86 -7.05
N TYR A 83 -14.09 -6.96 -7.54
CA TYR A 83 -13.54 -7.03 -8.88
C TYR A 83 -12.22 -7.82 -8.86
N PRO A 84 -12.18 -9.09 -9.32
CA PRO A 84 -11.02 -9.98 -9.09
C PRO A 84 -9.73 -9.50 -9.77
N ALA A 85 -9.83 -8.64 -10.77
CA ALA A 85 -8.67 -8.05 -11.42
C ALA A 85 -7.91 -7.06 -10.53
N VAL A 86 -8.53 -6.51 -9.47
CA VAL A 86 -7.82 -5.67 -8.48
C VAL A 86 -6.88 -6.54 -7.66
N GLU A 87 -7.42 -7.58 -7.02
CA GLU A 87 -6.64 -8.53 -6.22
C GLU A 87 -5.50 -9.16 -7.02
N ARG A 88 -5.77 -9.58 -8.26
CA ARG A 88 -4.76 -10.13 -9.15
C ARG A 88 -3.58 -9.18 -9.38
N ARG A 89 -3.87 -7.90 -9.65
CA ARG A 89 -2.81 -6.89 -9.84
C ARG A 89 -2.01 -6.64 -8.57
N TYR A 90 -2.66 -6.69 -7.40
CA TYR A 90 -1.94 -6.55 -6.13
C TYR A 90 -1.04 -7.76 -5.87
N ARG A 91 -1.54 -8.98 -6.15
CA ARG A 91 -0.74 -10.21 -6.06
C ARG A 91 0.44 -10.21 -7.02
N GLU A 92 0.25 -9.81 -8.27
CA GLU A 92 1.34 -9.68 -9.25
C GLU A 92 2.47 -8.73 -8.78
N SER A 93 2.13 -7.70 -8.02
CA SER A 93 3.09 -6.80 -7.39
C SER A 93 3.76 -7.42 -6.18
N ILE A 94 2.98 -8.05 -5.31
CA ILE A 94 3.49 -8.68 -4.08
C ILE A 94 4.41 -9.86 -4.41
N ASP A 95 3.96 -10.79 -5.25
CA ASP A 95 4.70 -12.03 -5.56
C ASP A 95 6.00 -11.78 -6.35
N ARG A 96 6.21 -10.55 -6.85
CA ARG A 96 7.43 -10.13 -7.55
C ARG A 96 8.56 -9.77 -6.57
N HIS A 97 8.23 -9.37 -5.35
CA HIS A 97 9.13 -8.79 -4.36
C HIS A 97 9.22 -9.67 -3.12
#